data_AF-A0A9D4P5T8-F1
#
_entry.id   AF-A0A9D4P5T8-F1
#
_cell.length_a   1.000
_cell.length_b   1.000
_cell.length_c   1.000
_cell.angle_alpha   90.00
_cell.angle_beta   90.00
_cell.angle_gamma   90.00
#
_symmetry.space_group_name_H-M   'P 1'
#
loop_
_entity.id
_entity.type
_entity.pdbx_description
1 polymer ?
#
loop_
_entity_poly.entity_id
_entity_poly.type
_entity_poly.pdbx_seq_one_letter_code
_entity_poly.pdbx_strand_id
1 'polypeptide(L)'
;MLFKIKTFLYDTIKHIVEENGTVRYRLLHSVDVLLYVYWLIRALFVSLMFLDPERFPLYRYDYVSLYFLQYRKILNKFFMIILILITLVGLLGIKTFFFNHMDELFFQIVYDCIVYNTDQYYKSQDTDKNIAMKMSKRFENYKQQFANDHRLLSKIIPRFLVDRLFRIRVCIDSWLQLDRVDRNLFENRNKMRLFPNANRKSRKNLLLFVLIIDFCNHILHIFVALVIIVTSIVIIPQVLQFESVKNSLVLKICFMIEAILFAHNTLFLMQCALIVCGTILATYYIFRNQLAHMNQNFMKILKNSRNRKPINMIVLKELRFIYIEHNTLAYYVLHSDKYTLSQPLYYFALFSIPINVLFMCELIVEDIPAQTQFVFILIALIHVITGLIPFITLAHVSNAFHKIKDYIPAMQLQLNRSTHIRMKLKYDDLYERLMHGKKIAFTFGYLGNLTFRGLFEAFLGYFVAFFLIMGFYMRKHST
;
A
#
# COMPACT_ATOMS: atom_id res chain seq x y z
N MET A 1 0.32 18.45 6.19
CA MET A 1 0.70 17.37 5.24
C MET A 1 0.69 17.77 3.77
N LEU A 2 -0.32 18.51 3.28
CA LEU A 2 -0.58 18.75 1.85
C LEU A 2 0.57 19.28 0.98
N PHE A 3 1.60 19.90 1.56
CA PHE A 3 2.64 20.60 0.79
C PHE A 3 3.92 19.79 0.50
N LYS A 4 4.12 18.63 1.14
CA LYS A 4 5.33 17.80 0.95
C LYS A 4 5.09 16.62 0.02
N ILE A 5 4.60 16.91 -1.19
CA ILE A 5 4.11 15.88 -2.13
C ILE A 5 5.26 15.06 -2.76
N LYS A 6 6.45 15.64 -2.92
CA LYS A 6 7.59 14.98 -3.59
C LYS A 6 8.15 13.78 -2.83
N THR A 7 8.04 13.81 -1.51
CA THR A 7 8.52 12.78 -0.57
C THR A 7 7.39 12.37 0.37
N PHE A 8 6.19 12.24 -0.22
CA PHE A 8 4.93 12.16 0.50
C PHE A 8 4.89 11.07 1.57
N LEU A 9 5.20 9.82 1.23
CA LEU A 9 5.16 8.69 2.16
C LEU A 9 6.19 8.87 3.27
N TYR A 10 7.42 9.26 2.92
CA TYR A 10 8.48 9.52 3.89
C TYR A 10 8.09 10.64 4.88
N ASP A 11 7.72 11.82 4.37
CA ASP A 11 7.41 12.98 5.20
C ASP A 11 6.15 12.76 6.04
N THR A 12 5.16 12.07 5.48
CA THR A 12 3.91 11.78 6.17
C THR A 12 4.15 10.85 7.35
N ILE A 13 4.83 9.72 7.16
CA ILE A 13 5.11 8.79 8.26
C ILE A 13 6.01 9.45 9.31
N LYS A 14 6.97 10.28 8.89
CA LYS A 14 7.81 11.05 9.79
C LYS A 14 6.98 12.01 10.66
N HIS A 15 6.12 12.81 10.03
CA HIS A 15 5.22 13.74 10.72
C HIS A 15 4.25 13.01 11.66
N ILE A 16 3.63 11.92 11.20
CA ILE A 16 2.73 11.08 12.00
C ILE A 16 3.44 10.64 13.28
N VAL A 17 4.64 10.07 13.19
CA VAL A 17 5.29 9.47 14.36
C VAL A 17 5.97 10.51 15.25
N GLU A 18 6.64 11.51 14.67
CA GLU A 18 7.43 12.49 15.43
C GLU A 18 6.56 13.60 16.05
N GLU A 19 5.42 13.94 15.44
CA GLU A 19 4.57 15.06 15.89
C GLU A 19 3.30 14.64 16.65
N ASN A 20 2.99 13.33 16.77
CA ASN A 20 1.72 12.81 17.32
C ASN A 20 1.32 13.39 18.70
N GLY A 21 2.31 13.68 19.54
CA GLY A 21 2.09 14.22 20.90
C GLY A 21 1.87 15.73 20.95
N THR A 22 2.12 16.46 19.86
CA THR A 22 2.08 17.93 19.87
C THR A 22 0.63 18.44 19.83
N VAL A 23 0.38 19.59 20.47
CA VAL A 23 -0.93 20.27 20.40
C VAL A 23 -1.24 20.65 18.96
N ARG A 24 -0.24 21.09 18.21
CA ARG A 24 -0.37 21.47 16.80
C ARG A 24 -0.86 20.31 15.94
N TYR A 25 -0.26 19.12 16.08
CA TYR A 25 -0.66 17.93 15.35
C TYR A 25 -2.13 17.56 15.62
N ARG A 26 -2.51 17.52 16.90
CA ARG A 26 -3.88 17.21 17.32
C ARG A 26 -4.90 18.21 16.78
N LEU A 27 -4.60 19.52 16.84
CA LEU A 27 -5.48 20.55 16.31
C LEU A 27 -5.63 20.43 14.79
N LEU A 28 -4.52 20.27 14.05
CA LEU A 28 -4.55 20.14 12.60
C LEU A 28 -5.44 18.97 12.16
N HIS A 29 -5.22 17.78 12.73
CA HIS A 29 -5.98 16.60 12.36
C HIS A 29 -7.41 16.59 12.90
N SER A 30 -7.68 17.26 14.02
CA SER A 30 -9.06 17.47 14.49
C SER A 30 -9.85 18.35 13.51
N VAL A 31 -9.21 19.38 12.94
CA VAL A 31 -9.82 20.20 11.88
C VAL A 31 -10.07 19.36 10.63
N ASP A 32 -9.08 18.58 10.16
CA ASP A 32 -9.26 17.70 8.99
C ASP A 32 -10.44 16.73 9.20
N VAL A 33 -10.57 16.16 10.39
CA VAL A 33 -11.67 15.26 10.76
C VAL A 33 -13.01 16.01 10.79
N LEU A 34 -13.07 17.21 11.35
CA LEU A 34 -14.29 18.01 11.40
C LEU A 34 -14.76 18.38 9.98
N LEU A 35 -13.85 18.82 9.12
CA LEU A 35 -14.13 19.13 7.72
C LEU A 35 -14.61 17.90 6.94
N TYR A 36 -14.03 16.75 7.25
CA TYR A 36 -14.45 15.48 6.67
C TYR A 36 -15.85 15.05 7.16
N VAL A 37 -16.14 15.17 8.46
CA VAL A 37 -17.47 14.86 9.03
C VAL A 37 -18.54 15.77 8.44
N TYR A 38 -18.25 17.06 8.31
CA TYR A 38 -19.14 18.00 7.61
C TYR A 38 -19.47 17.51 6.21
N TRP A 39 -18.46 17.13 5.43
CA TRP A 39 -18.64 16.66 4.07
C TRP A 39 -19.39 15.32 3.99
N LEU A 40 -19.15 14.39 4.92
CA LEU A 40 -19.92 13.15 5.03
C LEU A 40 -21.41 13.45 5.28
N ILE A 41 -21.73 14.37 6.19
CA ILE A 41 -23.12 14.79 6.44
C ILE A 41 -23.74 15.37 5.17
N ARG A 42 -23.01 16.21 4.43
CA ARG A 42 -23.48 16.76 3.14
C ARG A 42 -23.74 15.66 2.10
N ALA A 43 -22.82 14.71 1.95
CA ALA A 43 -22.99 13.57 1.06
C ALA A 43 -24.21 12.70 1.43
N LEU A 44 -24.46 12.51 2.73
CA LEU A 44 -25.65 11.78 3.21
C LEU A 44 -26.94 12.53 2.89
N PHE A 45 -27.00 13.85 3.06
CA PHE A 45 -28.18 14.63 2.69
C PHE A 45 -28.47 14.58 1.19
N VAL A 46 -27.44 14.73 0.36
CA VAL A 46 -27.58 14.55 -1.09
C VAL A 46 -28.06 13.14 -1.41
N SER A 47 -27.54 12.12 -0.72
CA SER A 47 -27.97 10.71 -0.91
C SER A 47 -29.44 10.49 -0.55
N LEU A 48 -29.90 11.01 0.59
CA LEU A 48 -31.29 10.89 1.04
C LEU A 48 -32.25 11.56 0.05
N MET A 49 -31.94 12.78 -0.39
CA MET A 49 -32.72 13.48 -1.41
C MET A 49 -32.70 12.72 -2.75
N PHE A 50 -31.56 12.11 -3.10
CA PHE A 50 -31.43 11.41 -4.37
C PHE A 50 -32.26 10.12 -4.43
N LEU A 51 -32.34 9.42 -3.30
CA LEU A 51 -33.11 8.18 -3.15
C LEU A 51 -34.62 8.45 -3.08
N ASP A 52 -35.04 9.49 -2.38
CA ASP A 52 -36.46 9.84 -2.20
C ASP A 52 -36.66 11.37 -2.20
N PRO A 53 -36.72 11.99 -3.40
CA PRO A 53 -36.82 13.45 -3.52
C PRO A 53 -38.18 14.00 -3.11
N GLU A 54 -39.23 13.17 -3.09
CA GLU A 54 -40.58 13.57 -2.68
C GLU A 54 -40.65 13.72 -1.17
N ARG A 55 -40.11 12.75 -0.43
CA ARG A 55 -40.06 12.80 1.03
C ARG A 55 -39.00 13.77 1.55
N PHE A 56 -37.88 13.90 0.85
CA PHE A 56 -36.77 14.78 1.23
C PHE A 56 -36.47 15.81 0.15
N PRO A 57 -37.30 16.87 0.00
CA PRO A 57 -37.15 17.89 -1.04
C PRO A 57 -36.04 18.91 -0.72
N LEU A 58 -34.85 18.43 -0.31
CA LEU A 58 -33.71 19.26 0.09
C LEU A 58 -33.21 20.18 -1.04
N TYR A 59 -33.43 19.80 -2.29
CA TYR A 59 -33.12 20.61 -3.48
C TYR A 59 -33.76 22.00 -3.48
N ARG A 60 -34.84 22.21 -2.70
CA ARG A 60 -35.47 23.53 -2.55
C ARG A 60 -34.64 24.50 -1.71
N TYR A 61 -33.80 23.98 -0.83
CA TYR A 61 -33.05 24.75 0.17
C TYR A 61 -31.53 24.66 -0.02
N ASP A 62 -31.05 23.63 -0.72
CA ASP A 62 -29.65 23.32 -0.87
C ASP A 62 -29.23 23.29 -2.35
N TYR A 63 -28.29 24.15 -2.74
CA TYR A 63 -27.82 24.26 -4.11
C TYR A 63 -27.05 23.02 -4.60
N VAL A 64 -26.42 22.26 -3.70
CA VAL A 64 -25.75 21.00 -4.07
C VAL A 64 -26.81 19.96 -4.42
N SER A 65 -27.81 19.78 -3.56
CA SER A 65 -28.96 18.92 -3.82
C SER A 65 -29.70 19.33 -5.11
N LEU A 66 -29.86 20.63 -5.37
CA LEU A 66 -30.43 21.15 -6.61
C LEU A 66 -29.59 20.76 -7.85
N TYR A 67 -28.26 20.91 -7.76
CA TYR A 67 -27.34 20.48 -8.82
C TYR A 67 -27.51 18.99 -9.13
N PHE A 68 -27.50 18.15 -8.10
CA PHE A 68 -27.68 16.71 -8.24
C PHE A 68 -29.05 16.32 -8.82
N LEU A 69 -30.11 17.05 -8.47
CA LEU A 69 -31.44 16.83 -9.04
C LEU A 69 -31.48 17.22 -10.53
N GLN A 70 -30.93 18.38 -10.90
CA GLN A 70 -30.92 18.85 -12.28
C GLN A 70 -30.12 17.92 -13.20
N TYR A 71 -29.00 17.41 -12.72
CA TYR A 71 -28.14 16.49 -13.45
C TYR A 71 -28.38 15.03 -13.08
N ARG A 72 -29.54 14.68 -12.50
CA ARG A 72 -29.88 13.32 -12.02
C ARG A 72 -29.74 12.22 -13.06
N LYS A 73 -29.89 12.55 -14.35
CA LYS A 73 -29.67 11.63 -15.47
C LYS A 73 -28.19 11.22 -15.63
N ILE A 74 -27.26 12.12 -15.29
CA ILE A 74 -25.81 11.90 -15.40
C ILE A 74 -25.25 11.45 -14.04
N LEU A 75 -25.61 12.16 -12.98
CA LEU A 75 -25.27 11.87 -11.59
C LEU A 75 -26.23 10.83 -11.03
N ASN A 76 -26.23 9.64 -11.64
CA ASN A 76 -27.12 8.56 -11.25
C ASN A 76 -26.76 7.98 -9.87
N LYS A 77 -27.49 6.96 -9.42
CA LYS A 77 -27.27 6.29 -8.12
C LYS A 77 -25.83 5.80 -7.93
N PHE A 78 -25.11 5.50 -9.01
CA PHE A 78 -23.73 5.00 -8.96
C PHE A 78 -22.76 6.05 -8.46
N PHE A 79 -22.97 7.31 -8.82
CA PHE A 79 -22.14 8.39 -8.32
C PHE A 79 -22.22 8.44 -6.78
N MET A 80 -23.42 8.24 -6.22
CA MET A 80 -23.61 8.19 -4.77
C MET A 80 -22.95 6.96 -4.14
N ILE A 81 -23.02 5.79 -4.79
CA ILE A 81 -22.34 4.57 -4.33
C ILE A 81 -20.82 4.78 -4.30
N ILE A 82 -20.24 5.35 -5.36
CA ILE A 82 -18.80 5.67 -5.42
C ILE A 82 -18.44 6.69 -4.34
N LEU A 83 -19.25 7.73 -4.16
CA LEU A 83 -19.02 8.76 -3.15
C LEU A 83 -18.95 8.13 -1.76
N ILE A 84 -19.95 7.34 -1.39
CA ILE A 84 -20.01 6.63 -0.10
C ILE A 84 -18.79 5.72 0.09
N LEU A 85 -18.40 4.97 -0.94
CA LEU A 85 -17.21 4.10 -0.90
C LEU A 85 -15.94 4.90 -0.58
N ILE A 86 -15.68 5.97 -1.34
CA ILE A 86 -14.50 6.83 -1.15
C ILE A 86 -14.50 7.42 0.26
N THR A 87 -15.66 7.90 0.72
CA THR A 87 -15.82 8.43 2.07
C THR A 87 -15.45 7.36 3.10
N LEU A 88 -16.06 6.18 3.07
CA LEU A 88 -15.81 5.11 4.05
C LEU A 88 -14.36 4.63 4.06
N VAL A 89 -13.73 4.46 2.89
CA VAL A 89 -12.31 4.09 2.79
C VAL A 89 -11.43 5.15 3.44
N GLY A 90 -11.74 6.41 3.22
CA GLY A 90 -11.03 7.51 3.85
C GLY A 90 -11.20 7.57 5.37
N LEU A 91 -12.39 7.27 5.90
CA LEU A 91 -12.61 7.15 7.35
C LEU A 91 -11.68 6.11 7.96
N LEU A 92 -11.47 4.97 7.28
CA LEU A 92 -10.57 3.92 7.73
C LEU A 92 -9.12 4.39 7.76
N GLY A 93 -8.68 5.12 6.74
CA GLY A 93 -7.34 5.73 6.74
C GLY A 93 -7.17 6.73 7.89
N ILE A 94 -8.18 7.58 8.11
CA ILE A 94 -8.17 8.56 9.19
C ILE A 94 -8.05 7.87 10.56
N LYS A 95 -8.92 6.89 10.82
CA LYS A 95 -8.90 6.11 12.06
C LYS A 95 -7.54 5.43 12.26
N THR A 96 -7.03 4.78 11.21
CA THR A 96 -5.80 3.99 11.30
C THR A 96 -4.58 4.85 11.59
N PHE A 97 -4.46 6.04 10.97
CA PHE A 97 -3.23 6.83 11.00
C PHE A 97 -3.25 8.05 11.94
N PHE A 98 -4.42 8.58 12.32
CA PHE A 98 -4.50 9.78 13.15
C PHE A 98 -5.08 9.54 14.54
N PHE A 99 -5.76 8.41 14.76
CA PHE A 99 -6.41 8.11 16.04
C PHE A 99 -5.81 6.91 16.79
N ASN A 100 -4.99 6.08 16.15
CA ASN A 100 -4.26 5.02 16.85
C ASN A 100 -3.01 5.55 17.55
N HIS A 101 -2.57 4.85 18.60
CA HIS A 101 -1.36 5.23 19.32
C HIS A 101 -0.10 4.87 18.53
N MET A 102 0.80 5.85 18.35
CA MET A 102 2.08 5.67 17.62
C MET A 102 3.07 4.72 18.32
N ASP A 103 2.87 4.45 19.60
CA ASP A 103 3.68 3.47 20.33
C ASP A 103 3.38 2.03 19.91
N GLU A 104 2.30 1.80 19.16
CA GLU A 104 1.99 0.48 18.61
C GLU A 104 3.09 -0.01 17.67
N LEU A 105 3.38 -1.31 17.77
CA LEU A 105 4.47 -1.95 17.03
C LEU A 105 4.37 -1.76 15.51
N PHE A 106 3.15 -1.67 14.96
CA PHE A 106 2.96 -1.38 13.53
C PHE A 106 3.62 -0.06 13.11
N PHE A 107 3.37 1.03 13.84
CA PHE A 107 3.96 2.33 13.53
C PHE A 107 5.47 2.32 13.68
N GLN A 108 5.99 1.61 14.69
CA GLN A 108 7.44 1.46 14.85
C GLN A 108 8.08 0.70 13.67
N ILE A 109 7.44 -0.38 13.19
CA ILE A 109 7.89 -1.14 12.01
C ILE A 109 7.87 -0.24 10.78
N VAL A 110 6.76 0.46 10.54
CA VAL A 110 6.58 1.34 9.39
C VAL A 110 7.59 2.49 9.41
N TYR A 111 7.79 3.12 10.56
CA TYR A 111 8.79 4.17 10.76
C TYR A 111 10.21 3.67 10.52
N ASP A 112 10.57 2.50 11.06
CA ASP A 112 11.90 1.92 10.84
C ASP A 112 12.13 1.61 9.35
N CYS A 113 11.10 1.12 8.66
CA CYS A 113 11.13 0.78 7.25
C CYS A 113 11.23 1.99 6.31
N ILE A 114 10.42 3.01 6.56
CA ILE A 114 10.23 4.14 5.63
C ILE A 114 11.14 5.31 6.00
N VAL A 115 11.11 5.73 7.27
CA VAL A 115 11.82 6.94 7.71
C VAL A 115 13.25 6.59 8.10
N TYR A 116 13.42 5.71 9.08
CA TYR A 116 14.73 5.44 9.66
C TYR A 116 15.70 4.83 8.63
N ASN A 117 15.29 3.83 7.85
CA ASN A 117 16.13 3.25 6.79
C ASN A 117 16.52 4.28 5.71
N THR A 118 15.63 5.23 5.40
CA THR A 118 15.89 6.33 4.46
C THR A 118 16.87 7.35 5.05
N ASP A 119 16.71 7.71 6.33
CA ASP A 119 17.65 8.58 7.04
C ASP A 119 19.05 7.93 7.14
N GLN A 120 19.11 6.61 7.42
CA GLN A 120 20.36 5.87 7.41
C GLN A 120 21.01 5.85 6.02
N TYR A 121 20.23 5.79 4.95
CA TYR A 121 20.75 5.90 3.58
C TYR A 121 21.38 7.27 3.33
N TYR A 122 20.70 8.36 3.70
CA TYR A 122 21.24 9.71 3.54
C TYR A 122 22.50 9.94 4.38
N LYS A 123 22.55 9.38 5.60
CA LYS A 123 23.76 9.39 6.45
C LYS A 123 24.91 8.54 5.90
N SER A 124 24.67 7.68 4.91
CA SER A 124 25.66 6.81 4.29
C SER A 124 26.05 7.21 2.88
N GLN A 125 25.78 8.45 2.46
CA GLN A 125 26.22 8.92 1.15
C GLN A 125 27.74 8.91 1.02
N ASP A 126 28.21 8.40 -0.11
CA ASP A 126 29.61 8.37 -0.48
C ASP A 126 30.03 9.73 -1.08
N THR A 127 31.33 9.98 -1.16
CA THR A 127 31.87 11.21 -1.76
C THR A 127 31.64 11.23 -3.28
N ASP A 128 31.40 12.42 -3.84
CA ASP A 128 31.20 12.59 -5.29
C ASP A 128 32.34 12.01 -6.13
N LYS A 129 33.58 12.09 -5.62
CA LYS A 129 34.76 11.49 -6.24
C LYS A 129 34.64 9.97 -6.34
N ASN A 130 34.22 9.30 -5.27
CA ASN A 130 34.03 7.85 -5.26
C ASN A 130 32.86 7.43 -6.15
N ILE A 131 31.78 8.22 -6.18
CA ILE A 131 30.63 8.00 -7.07
C ILE A 131 31.07 8.10 -8.53
N ALA A 132 31.79 9.15 -8.90
CA ALA A 132 32.32 9.34 -10.26
C ALA A 132 33.26 8.19 -10.66
N MET A 133 34.14 7.75 -9.76
CA MET A 133 35.01 6.61 -9.99
C MET A 133 34.24 5.30 -10.21
N LYS A 134 33.21 5.02 -9.39
CA LYS A 134 32.34 3.84 -9.54
C LYS A 134 31.58 3.87 -10.88
N MET A 135 31.04 5.03 -11.27
CA MET A 135 30.33 5.20 -12.54
C MET A 135 31.27 5.04 -13.74
N SER A 136 32.46 5.64 -13.69
CA SER A 136 33.48 5.50 -14.74
C SER A 136 33.90 4.03 -14.93
N LYS A 137 34.19 3.33 -13.82
CA LYS A 137 34.53 1.90 -13.88
C LYS A 137 33.42 1.05 -14.52
N ARG A 138 32.15 1.33 -14.21
CA ARG A 138 31.03 0.59 -14.81
C ARG A 138 30.84 0.92 -16.28
N PHE A 139 31.05 2.18 -16.66
CA PHE A 139 31.01 2.60 -18.06
C PHE A 139 32.03 1.83 -18.90
N GLU A 140 33.28 1.76 -18.44
CA GLU A 140 34.33 0.99 -19.12
C GLU A 140 34.01 -0.52 -19.17
N ASN A 141 33.47 -1.09 -18.08
CA ASN A 141 33.05 -2.49 -18.09
C ASN A 141 31.96 -2.78 -19.14
N TYR A 142 30.96 -1.90 -19.31
CA TYR A 142 29.93 -2.08 -20.35
C TYR A 142 30.48 -1.93 -21.75
N LYS A 143 31.43 -1.02 -21.94
CA LYS A 143 32.12 -0.85 -23.22
C LYS A 143 32.92 -2.10 -23.60
N GLN A 144 33.65 -2.67 -22.63
CA GLN A 144 34.40 -3.91 -22.83
C GLN A 144 33.49 -5.11 -23.09
N GLN A 145 32.42 -5.28 -22.30
CA GLN A 145 31.45 -6.37 -22.50
C GLN A 145 30.79 -6.30 -23.87
N PHE A 146 30.34 -5.12 -24.31
CA PHE A 146 29.71 -4.96 -25.62
C PHE A 146 30.66 -5.23 -26.78
N ALA A 147 31.93 -4.81 -26.67
CA ALA A 147 32.95 -5.10 -27.67
C ALA A 147 33.23 -6.61 -27.80
N ASN A 148 33.16 -7.35 -26.68
CA ASN A 148 33.38 -8.79 -26.63
C ASN A 148 32.15 -9.59 -27.12
N ASP A 149 30.96 -9.25 -26.62
CA ASP A 149 29.73 -10.00 -26.89
C ASP A 149 29.13 -9.68 -28.26
N HIS A 150 29.40 -8.49 -28.81
CA HIS A 150 28.79 -7.99 -30.04
C HIS A 150 29.82 -7.37 -31.00
N ARG A 151 30.84 -8.16 -31.34
CA ARG A 151 31.99 -7.73 -32.16
C ARG A 151 31.61 -7.08 -33.50
N LEU A 152 30.57 -7.59 -34.19
CA LEU A 152 30.08 -7.01 -35.45
C LEU A 152 29.30 -5.70 -35.25
N LEU A 153 28.38 -5.66 -34.29
CA LEU A 153 27.60 -4.44 -33.98
C LEU A 153 28.49 -3.31 -33.46
N SER A 154 29.54 -3.63 -32.70
CA SER A 154 30.52 -2.65 -32.21
C SER A 154 31.30 -1.92 -33.32
N LYS A 155 31.35 -2.50 -34.53
CA LYS A 155 31.98 -1.89 -35.71
C LYS A 155 31.00 -1.06 -36.56
N ILE A 156 29.71 -1.40 -36.54
CA ILE A 156 28.68 -0.82 -37.40
C ILE A 156 28.00 0.38 -36.71
N ILE A 157 27.70 0.27 -35.41
CA ILE A 157 26.96 1.32 -34.69
C ILE A 157 27.93 2.48 -34.36
N PRO A 158 27.56 3.74 -34.68
CA PRO A 158 28.36 4.90 -34.29
C PRO A 158 28.67 4.95 -32.80
N ARG A 159 29.95 5.16 -32.45
CA ARG A 159 30.43 5.16 -31.06
C ARG A 159 29.64 6.13 -30.15
N PHE A 160 29.23 7.28 -30.67
CA PHE A 160 28.48 8.27 -29.89
C PHE A 160 27.11 7.77 -29.43
N LEU A 161 26.41 6.92 -30.21
CA LEU A 161 25.12 6.34 -29.82
C LEU A 161 25.31 5.29 -28.72
N VAL A 162 26.31 4.42 -28.89
CA VAL A 162 26.67 3.39 -27.92
C VAL A 162 27.09 4.00 -26.59
N ASP A 163 27.96 5.02 -26.62
CA ASP A 163 28.40 5.73 -25.43
C ASP A 163 27.24 6.44 -24.72
N ARG A 164 26.30 7.06 -25.47
CA ARG A 164 25.11 7.68 -24.88
C ARG A 164 24.20 6.66 -24.20
N LEU A 165 23.96 5.52 -24.83
CA LEU A 165 23.19 4.41 -24.25
C LEU A 165 23.86 3.85 -23.00
N PHE A 166 25.19 3.67 -23.00
CA PHE A 166 25.92 3.22 -21.82
C PHE A 166 25.92 4.25 -20.71
N ARG A 167 26.02 5.55 -20.99
CA ARG A 167 25.87 6.59 -19.95
C ARG A 167 24.49 6.52 -19.29
N ILE A 168 23.42 6.36 -20.07
CA ILE A 168 22.06 6.19 -19.56
C ILE A 168 21.99 4.93 -18.70
N ARG A 169 22.48 3.79 -19.20
CA ARG A 169 22.50 2.52 -18.48
C ARG A 169 23.30 2.60 -17.17
N VAL A 170 24.50 3.19 -17.19
CA VAL A 170 25.33 3.40 -16.00
C VAL A 170 24.60 4.28 -14.99
N CYS A 171 23.90 5.33 -15.44
CA CYS A 171 23.11 6.18 -14.55
C CYS A 171 22.00 5.38 -13.87
N ILE A 172 21.22 4.63 -14.64
CA ILE A 172 20.13 3.78 -14.13
C ILE A 172 20.67 2.72 -13.16
N ASP A 173 21.71 1.99 -13.56
CA ASP A 173 22.29 0.93 -12.72
C ASP A 173 22.96 1.50 -11.47
N SER A 174 23.63 2.66 -11.56
CA SER A 174 24.22 3.34 -10.40
C SER A 174 23.15 3.68 -9.37
N TRP A 175 21.99 4.13 -9.83
CA TRP A 175 20.83 4.41 -8.98
C TRP A 175 20.22 3.12 -8.41
N LEU A 176 19.95 2.10 -9.23
CA LEU A 176 19.37 0.81 -8.80
C LEU A 176 20.29 -0.01 -7.88
N GLN A 177 21.61 0.18 -7.98
CA GLN A 177 22.58 -0.47 -7.11
C GLN A 177 22.94 0.36 -5.86
N LEU A 178 22.41 1.59 -5.76
CA LEU A 178 22.76 2.56 -4.72
C LEU A 178 24.27 2.78 -4.62
N ASP A 179 24.97 2.92 -5.76
CA ASP A 179 26.42 3.12 -5.74
C ASP A 179 26.86 4.46 -5.14
N ARG A 180 25.88 5.36 -4.93
CA ARG A 180 26.00 6.60 -4.17
C ARG A 180 26.19 6.40 -2.67
N VAL A 181 26.18 5.16 -2.18
CA VAL A 181 26.26 4.82 -0.76
C VAL A 181 27.61 4.17 -0.45
N ASP A 182 28.21 4.58 0.67
CA ASP A 182 29.27 3.81 1.31
C ASP A 182 28.63 2.55 1.93
N ARG A 183 28.92 1.42 1.28
CA ARG A 183 28.37 0.11 1.64
C ARG A 183 28.76 -0.30 3.06
N ASN A 184 30.00 0.00 3.47
CA ASN A 184 30.48 -0.39 4.79
C ASN A 184 29.76 0.43 5.87
N LEU A 185 29.62 1.73 5.65
CA LEU A 185 28.89 2.61 6.57
C LEU A 185 27.41 2.18 6.68
N PHE A 186 26.76 1.94 5.54
CA PHE A 186 25.34 1.57 5.48
C PHE A 186 25.06 0.21 6.11
N GLU A 187 25.87 -0.81 5.85
CA GLU A 187 25.63 -2.17 6.34
C GLU A 187 26.04 -2.36 7.80
N ASN A 188 27.20 -1.83 8.20
CA ASN A 188 27.82 -2.19 9.47
C ASN A 188 27.55 -1.18 10.59
N ARG A 189 27.44 0.12 10.25
CA ARG A 189 27.24 1.19 11.25
C ARG A 189 25.79 1.67 11.30
N ASN A 190 25.20 1.93 10.15
CA ASN A 190 23.88 2.55 10.02
C ASN A 190 22.78 1.49 9.86
N LYS A 191 22.65 0.59 10.83
CA LYS A 191 21.66 -0.51 10.82
C LYS A 191 20.26 0.02 11.13
N MET A 192 19.23 -0.69 10.65
CA MET A 192 17.83 -0.47 11.06
C MET A 192 17.62 -0.85 12.53
N ARG A 193 16.62 -0.26 13.19
CA ARG A 193 16.38 -0.43 14.63
C ARG A 193 15.69 -1.75 14.95
N LEU A 194 14.59 -2.05 14.27
CA LEU A 194 13.80 -3.27 14.48
C LEU A 194 14.29 -4.43 13.61
N PHE A 195 14.94 -4.13 12.49
CA PHE A 195 15.54 -5.12 11.60
C PHE A 195 17.07 -4.99 11.52
N PRO A 196 17.81 -5.12 12.64
CA PRO A 196 19.26 -4.90 12.66
C PRO A 196 20.03 -5.90 11.80
N ASN A 197 19.43 -7.07 11.54
CA ASN A 197 20.00 -8.13 10.71
C ASN A 197 19.53 -8.05 9.25
N ALA A 198 18.83 -6.99 8.86
CA ALA A 198 18.31 -6.86 7.52
C ALA A 198 19.43 -6.84 6.49
N ASN A 199 19.43 -7.84 5.59
CA ASN A 199 20.44 -7.88 4.54
C ASN A 199 20.33 -6.65 3.63
N ARG A 200 21.45 -6.29 2.98
CA ARG A 200 21.54 -5.15 2.06
C ARG A 200 20.48 -5.18 0.97
N LYS A 201 20.22 -6.35 0.39
CA LYS A 201 19.25 -6.49 -0.70
C LYS A 201 17.85 -6.06 -0.25
N SER A 202 17.46 -6.43 0.97
CA SER A 202 16.17 -6.08 1.57
C SER A 202 16.06 -4.57 1.78
N ARG A 203 17.08 -3.97 2.42
CA ARG A 203 17.12 -2.54 2.70
C ARG A 203 17.15 -1.69 1.43
N LYS A 204 17.90 -2.13 0.42
CA LYS A 204 17.96 -1.51 -0.90
C LYS A 204 16.61 -1.58 -1.61
N ASN A 205 15.98 -2.75 -1.65
CA ASN A 205 14.69 -2.93 -2.31
C ASN A 205 13.61 -2.09 -1.63
N LEU A 206 13.63 -2.01 -0.30
CA LEU A 206 12.73 -1.17 0.48
C LEU A 206 12.94 0.32 0.19
N LEU A 207 14.19 0.79 0.15
CA LEU A 207 14.49 2.18 -0.20
C LEU A 207 14.06 2.53 -1.62
N LEU A 208 14.39 1.67 -2.60
CA LEU A 208 13.95 1.86 -3.98
C LEU A 208 12.43 1.90 -4.07
N PHE A 209 11.74 1.04 -3.32
CA PHE A 209 10.28 1.10 -3.23
C PHE A 209 9.79 2.45 -2.69
N VAL A 210 10.35 2.95 -1.59
CA VAL A 210 9.96 4.26 -1.01
C VAL A 210 10.18 5.40 -2.01
N LEU A 211 11.31 5.41 -2.72
CA LEU A 211 11.59 6.43 -3.73
C LEU A 211 10.63 6.35 -4.93
N ILE A 212 10.35 5.14 -5.42
CA ILE A 212 9.44 4.93 -6.55
C ILE A 212 8.00 5.28 -6.17
N ILE A 213 7.54 4.87 -4.99
CA ILE A 213 6.17 5.16 -4.56
C ILE A 213 5.99 6.65 -4.31
N ASP A 214 6.98 7.36 -3.76
CA ASP A 214 6.93 8.82 -3.62
C ASP A 214 6.89 9.53 -4.97
N PHE A 215 7.67 9.07 -5.95
CA PHE A 215 7.58 9.58 -7.32
C PHE A 215 6.19 9.35 -7.94
N CYS A 216 5.65 8.13 -7.80
CA CYS A 216 4.31 7.81 -8.31
C CYS A 216 3.23 8.63 -7.61
N ASN A 217 3.33 8.77 -6.29
CA ASN A 217 2.43 9.60 -5.49
C ASN A 217 2.49 11.05 -5.95
N HIS A 218 3.68 11.57 -6.25
CA HIS A 218 3.82 12.94 -6.74
C HIS A 218 3.08 13.17 -8.07
N ILE A 219 3.24 12.26 -9.03
CA ILE A 219 2.50 12.31 -10.31
C ILE A 219 1.00 12.22 -10.06
N LEU A 220 0.56 11.32 -9.19
CA LEU A 220 -0.86 11.13 -8.88
C LEU A 220 -1.49 12.39 -8.26
N HIS A 221 -0.78 13.05 -7.34
CA HIS A 221 -1.24 14.32 -6.76
C HIS A 221 -1.39 15.42 -7.82
N ILE A 222 -0.45 15.54 -8.76
CA ILE A 222 -0.55 16.50 -9.88
C ILE A 222 -1.76 16.18 -10.74
N PHE A 223 -1.97 14.90 -11.07
CA PHE A 223 -3.10 14.46 -11.85
C PHE A 223 -4.44 14.77 -11.16
N VAL A 224 -4.57 14.45 -9.87
CA VAL A 224 -5.79 14.74 -9.10
C VAL A 224 -6.02 16.25 -8.98
N ALA A 225 -4.97 17.04 -8.76
CA ALA A 225 -5.10 18.50 -8.75
C ALA A 225 -5.59 19.04 -10.10
N LEU A 226 -5.10 18.52 -11.22
CA LEU A 226 -5.58 18.88 -12.56
C LEU A 226 -7.05 18.52 -12.74
N VAL A 227 -7.47 17.31 -12.32
CA VAL A 227 -8.88 16.88 -12.38
C VAL A 227 -9.77 17.81 -11.55
N ILE A 228 -9.35 18.18 -10.34
CA ILE A 228 -10.08 19.12 -9.47
C ILE A 228 -10.21 20.48 -10.15
N ILE A 229 -9.14 21.01 -10.74
CA ILE A 229 -9.15 22.31 -11.44
C ILE A 229 -10.12 22.27 -12.62
N VAL A 230 -10.01 21.26 -13.50
CA VAL A 230 -10.89 21.12 -14.66
C VAL A 230 -12.36 20.99 -14.23
N THR A 231 -12.63 20.16 -13.22
CA THR A 231 -13.98 19.99 -12.67
C THR A 231 -14.50 21.31 -12.10
N SER A 232 -13.67 22.08 -11.41
CA SER A 232 -14.07 23.38 -10.84
C SER A 232 -14.41 24.40 -11.93
N ILE A 233 -13.64 24.45 -13.02
CA ILE A 233 -13.90 25.34 -14.17
C ILE A 233 -15.26 25.03 -14.82
N VAL A 234 -15.69 23.77 -14.81
CA VAL A 234 -16.98 23.36 -15.39
C VAL A 234 -18.15 23.57 -14.43
N ILE A 235 -18.02 23.12 -13.18
CA ILE A 235 -19.14 23.09 -12.22
C ILE A 235 -19.42 24.48 -11.64
N ILE A 236 -18.40 25.27 -11.31
CA ILE A 236 -18.59 26.57 -10.63
C ILE A 236 -19.49 27.50 -11.45
N PRO A 237 -19.27 27.72 -12.76
CA PRO A 237 -20.14 28.58 -13.55
C PRO A 237 -21.58 28.08 -13.62
N GLN A 238 -21.80 26.75 -13.69
CA GLN A 238 -23.13 26.15 -13.76
C GLN A 238 -23.93 26.42 -12.47
N VAL A 239 -23.32 26.19 -11.30
CA VAL A 239 -23.99 26.41 -10.01
C VAL A 239 -24.25 27.90 -9.77
N LEU A 240 -23.33 28.78 -10.18
CA LEU A 240 -23.51 30.23 -10.06
C LEU A 240 -24.67 30.78 -10.92
N GLN A 241 -25.12 30.03 -11.92
CA GLN A 241 -26.27 30.40 -12.75
C GLN A 241 -27.62 30.01 -12.14
N PHE A 242 -27.64 29.16 -11.10
CA PHE A 242 -28.89 28.76 -10.43
C PHE A 242 -29.59 29.96 -9.81
N GLU A 243 -30.90 30.07 -9.98
CA GLU A 243 -31.68 31.23 -9.53
C GLU A 243 -31.52 31.51 -8.03
N SER A 244 -31.42 30.44 -7.22
CA SER A 244 -31.17 30.52 -5.78
C SER A 244 -29.80 31.13 -5.43
N VAL A 245 -28.76 30.88 -6.24
CA VAL A 245 -27.38 31.34 -5.98
C VAL A 245 -27.07 32.65 -6.71
N LYS A 246 -27.59 32.82 -7.92
CA LYS A 246 -27.31 33.94 -8.84
C LYS A 246 -27.52 35.30 -8.19
N ASN A 247 -28.56 35.43 -7.36
CA ASN A 247 -28.99 36.69 -6.76
C ASN A 247 -28.47 36.89 -5.31
N SER A 248 -27.76 35.93 -4.72
CA SER A 248 -27.30 36.00 -3.34
C SER A 248 -25.77 35.94 -3.23
N LEU A 249 -25.15 37.05 -2.83
CA LEU A 249 -23.71 37.11 -2.57
C LEU A 249 -23.28 36.10 -1.49
N VAL A 250 -24.08 35.95 -0.44
CA VAL A 250 -23.82 35.03 0.66
C VAL A 250 -23.76 33.59 0.15
N LEU A 251 -24.72 33.17 -0.68
CA LEU A 251 -24.73 31.82 -1.24
C LEU A 251 -23.57 31.57 -2.22
N LYS A 252 -23.15 32.58 -2.99
CA LYS A 252 -21.94 32.48 -3.83
C LYS A 252 -20.69 32.25 -2.99
N ILE A 253 -20.53 33.01 -1.90
CA ILE A 253 -19.38 32.85 -0.98
C ILE A 253 -19.43 31.48 -0.31
N CYS A 254 -20.60 31.05 0.18
CA CYS A 254 -20.78 29.73 0.80
C CYS A 254 -20.41 28.61 -0.18
N PHE A 255 -20.87 28.68 -1.43
CA PHE A 255 -20.55 27.71 -2.46
C PHE A 255 -19.04 27.66 -2.77
N MET A 256 -18.37 28.81 -2.86
CA MET A 256 -16.92 28.85 -3.07
C MET A 256 -16.15 28.21 -1.91
N ILE A 257 -16.57 28.49 -0.66
CA ILE A 257 -16.00 27.84 0.52
C ILE A 257 -16.21 26.32 0.46
N GLU A 258 -17.43 25.86 0.15
CA GLU A 258 -17.72 24.43 0.03
C GLU A 258 -16.92 23.75 -1.08
N ALA A 259 -16.73 24.40 -2.23
CA ALA A 259 -15.91 23.87 -3.31
C ALA A 259 -14.44 23.69 -2.88
N ILE A 260 -13.90 24.64 -2.11
CA ILE A 260 -12.54 24.53 -1.52
C ILE A 260 -12.49 23.38 -0.51
N LEU A 261 -13.50 23.25 0.36
CA LEU A 261 -13.58 22.16 1.34
C LEU A 261 -13.69 20.80 0.64
N PHE A 262 -14.47 20.70 -0.44
CA PHE A 262 -14.59 19.50 -1.25
C PHE A 262 -13.26 19.10 -1.87
N ALA A 263 -12.52 20.07 -2.44
CA ALA A 263 -11.20 19.84 -3.01
C ALA A 263 -10.20 19.37 -1.93
N HIS A 264 -10.18 20.04 -0.76
CA HIS A 264 -9.35 19.65 0.38
C HIS A 264 -9.63 18.23 0.84
N ASN A 265 -10.90 17.89 1.08
CA ASN A 265 -11.31 16.57 1.53
C ASN A 265 -10.98 15.50 0.48
N THR A 266 -11.19 15.77 -0.80
CA THR A 266 -10.84 14.82 -1.87
C THR A 266 -9.33 14.50 -1.85
N LEU A 267 -8.48 15.52 -1.73
CA LEU A 267 -7.03 15.34 -1.62
C LEU A 267 -6.66 14.59 -0.34
N PHE A 268 -7.28 14.93 0.79
CA PHE A 268 -7.03 14.28 2.08
C PHE A 268 -7.39 12.79 2.07
N LEU A 269 -8.53 12.41 1.47
CA LEU A 269 -8.95 11.01 1.36
C LEU A 269 -8.03 10.21 0.44
N MET A 270 -7.64 10.79 -0.70
CA MET A 270 -6.64 10.19 -1.57
C MET A 270 -5.32 9.98 -0.79
N GLN A 271 -4.85 10.97 -0.05
CA GLN A 271 -3.64 10.86 0.77
C GLN A 271 -3.74 9.73 1.79
N CYS A 272 -4.85 9.63 2.51
CA CYS A 272 -5.12 8.53 3.43
C CYS A 272 -4.99 7.15 2.74
N ALA A 273 -5.60 6.98 1.57
CA ALA A 273 -5.53 5.73 0.81
C ALA A 273 -4.10 5.40 0.37
N LEU A 274 -3.33 6.40 -0.09
CA LEU A 274 -1.94 6.22 -0.50
C LEU A 274 -1.04 5.83 0.67
N ILE A 275 -1.27 6.40 1.87
CA ILE A 275 -0.52 6.04 3.08
C ILE A 275 -0.83 4.61 3.50
N VAL A 276 -2.11 4.21 3.54
CA VAL A 276 -2.51 2.81 3.85
C VAL A 276 -1.81 1.84 2.90
N CYS A 277 -1.90 2.07 1.58
CA CYS A 277 -1.30 1.19 0.60
C CYS A 277 0.24 1.19 0.70
N GLY A 278 0.86 2.36 0.84
CA GLY A 278 2.32 2.50 0.91
C GLY A 278 2.93 1.82 2.13
N THR A 279 2.28 1.91 3.29
CA THR A 279 2.74 1.28 4.54
C THR A 279 2.58 -0.24 4.51
N ILE A 280 1.46 -0.77 4.01
CA ILE A 280 1.26 -2.22 3.82
C ILE A 280 2.33 -2.78 2.86
N LEU A 281 2.57 -2.11 1.73
CA LEU A 281 3.58 -2.54 0.78
C LEU A 281 5.00 -2.46 1.35
N ALA A 282 5.34 -1.40 2.08
CA ALA A 282 6.65 -1.27 2.74
C ALA A 282 6.90 -2.44 3.71
N THR A 283 5.92 -2.74 4.57
CA THR A 283 6.01 -3.87 5.52
C THR A 283 6.09 -5.22 4.78
N TYR A 284 5.31 -5.41 3.72
CA TYR A 284 5.43 -6.59 2.86
C TYR A 284 6.85 -6.77 2.31
N TYR A 285 7.47 -5.72 1.76
CA TYR A 285 8.81 -5.80 1.19
C TYR A 285 9.86 -6.23 2.21
N ILE A 286 9.83 -5.69 3.43
CA ILE A 286 10.80 -6.08 4.45
C ILE A 286 10.58 -7.54 4.88
N PHE A 287 9.34 -7.93 5.21
CA PHE A 287 9.05 -9.29 5.67
C PHE A 287 9.36 -10.33 4.60
N ARG A 288 8.92 -10.12 3.36
CA ARG A 288 9.18 -11.04 2.25
C ARG A 288 10.68 -11.24 2.03
N ASN A 289 11.46 -10.15 2.04
CA ASN A 289 12.89 -10.25 1.76
C ASN A 289 13.65 -10.90 2.93
N GLN A 290 13.30 -10.62 4.19
CA GLN A 290 13.89 -11.31 5.35
C GLN A 290 13.57 -12.81 5.32
N LEU A 291 12.30 -13.18 5.15
CA LEU A 291 11.88 -14.57 5.13
C LEU A 291 12.49 -15.33 3.96
N ALA A 292 12.55 -14.72 2.77
CA ALA A 292 13.19 -15.34 1.61
C ALA A 292 14.68 -15.60 1.87
N HIS A 293 15.38 -14.64 2.48
CA HIS A 293 16.79 -14.80 2.82
C HIS A 293 17.01 -15.89 3.88
N MET A 294 16.20 -15.88 4.93
CA MET A 294 16.23 -16.88 6.00
C MET A 294 15.97 -18.29 5.46
N ASN A 295 14.94 -18.45 4.61
CA ASN A 295 14.63 -19.73 3.97
C ASN A 295 15.78 -20.20 3.06
N GLN A 296 16.42 -19.29 2.31
CA GLN A 296 17.59 -19.61 1.50
C GLN A 296 18.79 -20.06 2.36
N ASN A 297 19.06 -19.39 3.48
CA ASN A 297 20.14 -19.76 4.38
C ASN A 297 19.86 -21.12 5.03
N PHE A 298 18.63 -21.36 5.48
CA PHE A 298 18.21 -22.66 6.01
C PHE A 298 18.43 -23.79 4.98
N MET A 299 18.05 -23.55 3.72
CA MET A 299 18.26 -24.51 2.64
C MET A 299 19.74 -24.77 2.32
N LYS A 300 20.59 -23.74 2.40
CA LYS A 300 22.04 -23.90 2.24
C LYS A 300 22.63 -24.77 3.34
N ILE A 301 22.22 -24.55 4.60
CA ILE A 301 22.62 -25.39 5.75
C ILE A 301 22.24 -26.85 5.49
N LEU A 302 20.99 -27.09 5.09
CA LEU A 302 20.47 -28.43 4.83
C LEU A 302 21.26 -29.16 3.72
N LYS A 303 21.56 -28.46 2.61
CA LYS A 303 22.33 -29.02 1.49
C LYS A 303 23.77 -29.33 1.89
N ASN A 304 24.43 -28.42 2.62
CA ASN A 304 25.82 -28.61 3.05
C ASN A 304 25.97 -29.75 4.04
N SER A 305 24.99 -29.92 4.93
CA SER A 305 24.94 -31.01 5.91
C SER A 305 24.68 -32.38 5.25
N ARG A 306 23.87 -32.42 4.18
CA ARG A 306 23.62 -33.65 3.39
C ARG A 306 24.89 -34.21 2.73
N ASN A 307 25.88 -33.36 2.47
CA ASN A 307 27.20 -33.75 1.93
C ASN A 307 28.16 -34.29 3.00
N ARG A 308 27.63 -34.97 4.04
CA ARG A 308 28.37 -35.64 5.14
C ARG A 308 29.26 -34.76 6.00
N LYS A 309 29.06 -33.43 6.01
CA LYS A 309 29.74 -32.56 6.98
C LYS A 309 28.94 -32.58 8.29
N PRO A 310 29.54 -32.97 9.43
CA PRO A 310 28.83 -32.94 10.71
C PRO A 310 28.41 -31.50 11.03
N ILE A 311 27.21 -31.35 11.59
CA ILE A 311 26.71 -30.05 12.07
C ILE A 311 27.63 -29.58 13.19
N ASN A 312 28.43 -28.57 12.91
CA ASN A 312 29.36 -27.98 13.85
C ASN A 312 28.70 -26.85 14.67
N MET A 313 29.45 -26.29 15.62
CA MET A 313 28.96 -25.20 16.48
C MET A 313 28.55 -23.93 15.72
N ILE A 314 29.18 -23.66 14.56
CA ILE A 314 28.84 -22.51 13.71
C ILE A 314 27.45 -22.70 13.11
N VAL A 315 27.18 -23.86 12.51
CA VAL A 315 25.88 -24.20 11.95
C VAL A 315 24.78 -24.19 13.02
N LEU A 316 25.07 -24.65 14.25
CA LEU A 316 24.13 -24.55 15.36
C LEU A 316 23.79 -23.11 15.72
N LYS A 317 24.78 -22.20 15.71
CA LYS A 317 24.54 -20.77 15.94
C LYS A 317 23.68 -20.18 14.84
N GLU A 318 23.90 -20.55 13.57
CA GLU A 318 23.07 -20.11 12.44
C GLU A 318 21.63 -20.62 12.55
N LEU A 319 21.42 -21.90 12.89
CA LEU A 319 20.07 -22.45 13.12
C LEU A 319 19.37 -21.75 14.29
N ARG A 320 20.10 -21.50 15.39
CA ARG A 320 19.55 -20.72 16.52
C ARG A 320 19.15 -19.32 16.09
N PHE A 321 19.98 -18.67 15.28
CA PHE A 321 19.69 -17.35 14.73
C PHE A 321 18.41 -17.36 13.88
N ILE A 322 18.29 -18.30 12.95
CA ILE A 322 17.10 -18.48 12.10
C ILE A 322 15.84 -18.68 12.95
N TYR A 323 15.91 -19.54 13.97
CA TYR A 323 14.78 -19.78 14.87
C TYR A 323 14.37 -18.51 15.63
N ILE A 324 15.32 -17.75 16.17
CA ILE A 324 15.03 -16.51 16.90
C ILE A 324 14.42 -15.47 15.95
N GLU A 325 15.04 -15.25 14.80
CA GLU A 325 14.58 -14.28 13.81
C GLU A 325 13.17 -14.61 13.31
N HIS A 326 12.87 -15.89 13.02
CA HIS A 326 11.52 -16.31 12.62
C HIS A 326 10.47 -15.97 13.69
N ASN A 327 10.74 -16.27 14.97
CA ASN A 327 9.82 -15.95 16.06
C ASN A 327 9.65 -14.44 16.26
N THR A 328 10.73 -13.65 16.16
CA THR A 328 10.66 -12.18 16.24
C THR A 328 9.78 -11.61 15.13
N LEU A 329 10.00 -12.05 13.89
CA LEU A 329 9.18 -11.60 12.75
C LEU A 329 7.72 -12.06 12.87
N ALA A 330 7.48 -13.27 13.39
CA ALA A 330 6.13 -13.77 13.65
C ALA A 330 5.42 -12.92 14.71
N TYR A 331 6.12 -12.54 15.78
CA TYR A 331 5.60 -11.62 16.79
C TYR A 331 5.25 -10.26 16.18
N TYR A 332 6.11 -9.71 15.32
CA TYR A 332 5.86 -8.45 14.63
C TYR A 332 4.57 -8.49 13.81
N VAL A 333 4.35 -9.54 13.00
CA VAL A 333 3.12 -9.69 12.21
C VAL A 333 1.89 -9.86 13.10
N LEU A 334 1.91 -10.80 14.04
CA LEU A 334 0.74 -11.13 14.86
C LEU A 334 0.33 -9.97 15.76
N HIS A 335 1.30 -9.23 16.31
CA HIS A 335 1.03 -8.12 17.22
C HIS A 335 0.55 -6.89 16.44
N SER A 336 1.18 -6.54 15.31
CA SER A 336 0.71 -5.45 14.45
C SER A 336 -0.69 -5.71 13.87
N ASP A 337 -0.99 -6.96 13.53
CA ASP A 337 -2.32 -7.34 13.07
C ASP A 337 -3.38 -7.17 14.16
N LYS A 338 -3.10 -7.72 15.35
CA LYS A 338 -4.07 -7.73 16.47
C LYS A 338 -4.51 -6.33 16.87
N TYR A 339 -3.59 -5.37 16.95
CA TYR A 339 -3.88 -4.04 17.49
C TYR A 339 -4.16 -2.98 16.43
N THR A 340 -3.53 -3.08 15.25
CA THR A 340 -3.57 -1.97 14.29
C THR A 340 -4.31 -2.30 13.00
N LEU A 341 -4.02 -3.45 12.37
CA LEU A 341 -4.46 -3.72 10.99
C LEU A 341 -5.73 -4.56 10.85
N SER A 342 -6.00 -5.50 11.76
CA SER A 342 -7.10 -6.46 11.62
C SER A 342 -8.47 -5.78 11.49
N GLN A 343 -8.74 -4.76 12.30
CA GLN A 343 -10.02 -4.06 12.30
C GLN A 343 -10.20 -3.15 11.06
N PRO A 344 -9.23 -2.30 10.65
CA PRO A 344 -9.33 -1.58 9.39
C PRO A 344 -9.50 -2.49 8.17
N LEU A 345 -8.77 -3.60 8.10
CA LEU A 345 -8.89 -4.56 6.98
C LEU A 345 -10.25 -5.25 6.98
N TYR A 346 -10.82 -5.56 8.16
CA TYR A 346 -12.18 -6.06 8.28
C TYR A 346 -13.21 -5.07 7.74
N TYR A 347 -13.16 -3.81 8.18
CA TYR A 347 -14.11 -2.80 7.71
C TYR A 347 -13.95 -2.49 6.22
N PHE A 348 -12.72 -2.47 5.71
CA PHE A 348 -12.48 -2.33 4.28
C PHE A 348 -13.17 -3.46 3.51
N ALA A 349 -12.97 -4.72 3.91
CA ALA A 349 -13.64 -5.85 3.26
C ALA A 349 -15.17 -5.75 3.38
N LEU A 350 -15.68 -5.40 4.57
CA LEU A 350 -17.12 -5.30 4.86
C LEU A 350 -17.82 -4.25 4.00
N PHE A 351 -17.20 -3.10 3.74
CA PHE A 351 -17.80 -2.04 2.93
C PHE A 351 -17.49 -2.20 1.43
N SER A 352 -16.24 -2.52 1.08
CA SER A 352 -15.83 -2.57 -0.32
C SER A 352 -16.47 -3.73 -1.09
N ILE A 353 -16.70 -4.89 -0.47
CA ILE A 353 -17.31 -6.05 -1.14
C ILE A 353 -18.75 -5.74 -1.56
N PRO A 354 -19.70 -5.38 -0.66
CA PRO A 354 -21.08 -5.10 -1.05
C PRO A 354 -21.20 -3.92 -2.01
N ILE A 355 -20.42 -2.85 -1.82
CA ILE A 355 -20.46 -1.69 -2.71
C ILE A 355 -19.99 -2.09 -4.12
N ASN A 356 -18.90 -2.85 -4.25
CA ASN A 356 -18.44 -3.33 -5.55
C ASN A 356 -19.48 -4.25 -6.20
N VAL A 357 -20.17 -5.08 -5.44
CA VAL A 357 -21.25 -5.93 -5.98
C VAL A 357 -22.42 -5.08 -6.49
N LEU A 358 -22.91 -4.13 -5.69
CA LEU A 358 -23.99 -3.22 -6.08
C LEU A 358 -23.62 -2.44 -7.34
N PHE A 359 -22.39 -1.91 -7.38
CA PHE A 359 -21.87 -1.19 -8.52
C PHE A 359 -21.85 -2.04 -9.80
N MET A 360 -21.41 -3.29 -9.70
CA MET A 360 -21.41 -4.22 -10.85
C MET A 360 -22.82 -4.62 -11.28
N CYS A 361 -23.74 -4.88 -10.35
CA CYS A 361 -25.12 -5.24 -10.69
C CYS A 361 -25.81 -4.08 -11.42
N GLU A 362 -25.70 -2.89 -10.87
CA GLU A 362 -26.25 -1.69 -11.49
C GLU A 362 -25.64 -1.50 -12.89
N LEU A 363 -24.32 -1.70 -13.08
CA LEU A 363 -23.64 -1.54 -14.39
C LEU A 363 -24.15 -2.48 -15.48
N ILE A 364 -24.74 -3.59 -15.08
CA ILE A 364 -25.27 -4.63 -15.99
C ILE A 364 -26.76 -4.38 -16.27
N VAL A 365 -27.51 -3.88 -15.28
CA VAL A 365 -28.97 -3.76 -15.34
C VAL A 365 -29.43 -2.43 -15.90
N GLU A 366 -28.76 -1.34 -15.54
CA GLU A 366 -29.16 0.01 -15.94
C GLU A 366 -28.70 0.33 -17.37
N ASP A 367 -29.55 1.03 -18.12
CA ASP A 367 -29.32 1.38 -19.52
C ASP A 367 -28.42 2.63 -19.62
N ILE A 368 -27.12 2.42 -19.32
CA ILE A 368 -26.12 3.49 -19.23
C ILE A 368 -25.45 3.70 -20.60
N PRO A 369 -25.22 4.96 -21.03
CA PRO A 369 -24.45 5.24 -22.23
C PRO A 369 -23.06 4.55 -22.21
N ALA A 370 -22.66 3.93 -23.32
CA ALA A 370 -21.43 3.14 -23.41
C ALA A 370 -20.17 3.89 -22.94
N GLN A 371 -20.09 5.20 -23.20
CA GLN A 371 -18.99 6.06 -22.76
C GLN A 371 -18.92 6.14 -21.22
N THR A 372 -20.06 6.32 -20.56
CA THR A 372 -20.17 6.37 -19.09
C THR A 372 -19.90 5.00 -18.49
N GLN A 373 -20.41 3.93 -19.11
CA GLN A 373 -20.16 2.55 -18.70
C GLN A 373 -18.66 2.23 -18.71
N PHE A 374 -17.94 2.64 -19.76
CA PHE A 374 -16.48 2.45 -19.85
C PHE A 374 -15.73 3.16 -18.72
N VAL A 375 -16.08 4.42 -18.41
CA VAL A 375 -15.46 5.18 -17.30
C VAL A 375 -15.69 4.48 -15.97
N PHE A 376 -16.91 4.00 -15.73
CA PHE A 376 -17.26 3.29 -14.51
C PHE A 376 -16.56 1.94 -14.37
N ILE A 377 -16.45 1.16 -15.45
CA ILE A 377 -15.65 -0.07 -15.46
C ILE A 377 -14.19 0.24 -15.13
N LEU A 378 -13.62 1.31 -15.69
CA LEU A 378 -12.25 1.73 -15.39
C LEU A 378 -12.07 2.09 -13.91
N ILE A 379 -12.99 2.85 -13.32
CA ILE A 379 -12.96 3.21 -11.89
C ILE A 379 -13.04 1.95 -11.02
N ALA A 380 -13.95 1.02 -11.33
CA ALA A 380 -14.06 -0.24 -10.60
C ALA A 380 -12.80 -1.09 -10.73
N LEU A 381 -12.20 -1.19 -11.92
CA LEU A 381 -10.95 -1.91 -12.11
C LEU A 381 -9.82 -1.30 -11.28
N ILE A 382 -9.70 0.03 -11.27
CA ILE A 382 -8.70 0.73 -10.44
C ILE A 382 -8.96 0.43 -8.96
N HIS A 383 -10.20 0.54 -8.49
CA HIS A 383 -10.55 0.26 -7.09
C HIS A 383 -10.27 -1.20 -6.71
N VAL A 384 -10.64 -2.16 -7.55
CA VAL A 384 -10.40 -3.60 -7.33
C VAL A 384 -8.90 -3.88 -7.30
N ILE A 385 -8.12 -3.38 -8.26
CA ILE A 385 -6.67 -3.59 -8.32
C ILE A 385 -6.00 -2.98 -7.09
N THR A 386 -6.33 -1.74 -6.74
CA THR A 386 -5.73 -1.02 -5.60
C THR A 386 -6.14 -1.64 -4.26
N GLY A 387 -7.35 -2.21 -4.14
CA GLY A 387 -7.79 -2.95 -2.95
C GLY A 387 -7.21 -4.36 -2.85
N LEU A 388 -7.07 -5.07 -3.98
CA LEU A 388 -6.61 -6.46 -4.02
C LEU A 388 -5.10 -6.60 -3.79
N ILE A 389 -4.29 -5.66 -4.31
CA ILE A 389 -2.82 -5.70 -4.17
C ILE A 389 -2.38 -5.81 -2.69
N PRO A 390 -2.84 -4.93 -1.77
CA PRO A 390 -2.55 -5.06 -0.35
C PRO A 390 -2.90 -6.45 0.20
N PHE A 391 -4.09 -6.97 -0.09
CA PHE A 391 -4.51 -8.28 0.41
C PHE A 391 -3.66 -9.44 -0.10
N ILE A 392 -3.35 -9.46 -1.40
CA ILE A 392 -2.45 -10.47 -2.00
C ILE A 392 -1.07 -10.38 -1.36
N THR A 393 -0.55 -9.17 -1.13
CA THR A 393 0.78 -9.00 -0.54
C THR A 393 0.84 -9.54 0.89
N LEU A 394 -0.19 -9.26 1.71
CA LEU A 394 -0.30 -9.80 3.08
C LEU A 394 -0.45 -11.33 3.09
N ALA A 395 -1.25 -11.90 2.17
CA ALA A 395 -1.36 -13.35 2.02
C ALA A 395 -0.04 -14.01 1.61
N HIS A 396 0.76 -13.34 0.76
CA HIS A 396 2.08 -13.80 0.39
C HIS A 396 3.06 -13.76 1.58
N VAL A 397 2.95 -12.80 2.50
CA VAL A 397 3.74 -12.82 3.75
C VAL A 397 3.44 -14.09 4.54
N SER A 398 2.16 -14.42 4.73
CA SER A 398 1.78 -15.64 5.46
C SER A 398 2.33 -16.89 4.79
N ASN A 399 2.21 -17.02 3.47
CA ASN A 399 2.80 -18.14 2.74
C ASN A 399 4.33 -18.22 2.96
N ALA A 400 5.03 -17.10 2.93
CA ALA A 400 6.48 -17.06 3.13
C ALA A 400 6.92 -17.54 4.52
N PHE A 401 6.15 -17.24 5.58
CA PHE A 401 6.40 -17.74 6.93
C PHE A 401 6.30 -19.27 7.04
N HIS A 402 5.35 -19.86 6.33
CA HIS A 402 5.05 -21.29 6.44
C HIS A 402 5.93 -22.16 5.54
N LYS A 403 6.61 -21.61 4.54
CA LYS A 403 7.53 -22.36 3.66
C LYS A 403 8.66 -23.09 4.39
N ILE A 404 9.09 -22.61 5.56
CA ILE A 404 10.19 -23.25 6.28
C ILE A 404 9.83 -24.66 6.79
N LYS A 405 8.53 -24.92 7.04
CA LYS A 405 8.05 -26.18 7.62
C LYS A 405 8.42 -27.39 6.77
N ASP A 406 8.45 -27.23 5.45
CA ASP A 406 8.71 -28.31 4.50
C ASP A 406 10.16 -28.84 4.62
N TYR A 407 11.04 -28.05 5.25
CA TYR A 407 12.45 -28.37 5.41
C TYR A 407 12.83 -28.76 6.85
N ILE A 408 11.95 -28.51 7.84
CA ILE A 408 12.25 -28.79 9.25
C ILE A 408 12.48 -30.30 9.51
N PRO A 409 11.64 -31.23 9.02
CA PRO A 409 11.85 -32.65 9.28
C PRO A 409 13.21 -33.16 8.79
N ALA A 410 13.60 -32.75 7.57
CA ALA A 410 14.88 -33.12 6.99
C ALA A 410 16.07 -32.57 7.81
N MET A 411 15.94 -31.36 8.37
CA MET A 411 16.96 -30.78 9.26
C MET A 411 17.02 -31.53 10.60
N GLN A 412 15.87 -31.89 11.19
CA GLN A 412 15.81 -32.64 12.45
C GLN A 412 16.47 -34.01 12.35
N LEU A 413 16.38 -34.69 11.21
CA LEU A 413 17.08 -35.96 10.95
C LEU A 413 18.60 -35.79 10.94
N GLN A 414 19.11 -34.64 10.50
CA GLN A 414 20.55 -34.36 10.42
C GLN A 414 21.16 -33.96 11.77
N LEU A 415 20.36 -33.41 12.69
CA LEU A 415 20.83 -33.10 14.04
C LEU A 415 21.07 -34.39 14.84
N ASN A 416 22.21 -34.51 15.52
CA ASN A 416 22.45 -35.62 16.44
C ASN A 416 21.59 -35.48 17.70
N ARG A 417 20.94 -36.57 18.13
CA ARG A 417 20.07 -36.62 19.31
C ARG A 417 20.84 -36.37 20.61
N SER A 418 22.05 -36.88 20.76
CA SER A 418 22.81 -36.75 22.02
C SER A 418 23.41 -35.37 22.24
N THR A 419 23.77 -34.66 21.16
CA THR A 419 24.46 -33.35 21.27
C THR A 419 23.55 -32.15 21.01
N HIS A 420 22.48 -32.30 20.22
CA HIS A 420 21.69 -31.16 19.72
C HIS A 420 20.20 -31.19 20.14
N ILE A 421 19.85 -31.92 21.20
CA ILE A 421 18.46 -32.14 21.62
C ILE A 421 17.66 -30.86 21.81
N ARG A 422 18.27 -29.82 22.42
CA ARG A 422 17.60 -28.53 22.66
C ARG A 422 17.19 -27.83 21.36
N MET A 423 18.00 -27.92 20.32
CA MET A 423 17.67 -27.35 19.01
C MET A 423 16.61 -28.17 18.29
N LYS A 424 16.66 -29.50 18.41
CA LYS A 424 15.60 -30.37 17.88
C LYS A 424 14.23 -30.01 18.46
N LEU A 425 14.13 -29.95 19.80
CA LEU A 425 12.87 -29.63 20.50
C LEU A 425 12.31 -28.26 20.09
N LYS A 426 13.17 -27.24 19.94
CA LYS A 426 12.73 -25.92 19.47
C LYS A 426 12.14 -25.94 18.06
N TYR A 427 12.78 -26.66 17.15
CA TYR A 427 12.28 -26.78 15.79
C TYR A 427 11.08 -27.71 15.67
N ASP A 428 10.95 -28.67 16.59
CA ASP A 428 9.78 -29.54 16.71
C ASP A 428 8.54 -28.71 17.10
N ASP A 429 8.67 -27.91 18.16
CA ASP A 429 7.64 -26.93 18.57
C ASP A 429 7.30 -25.95 17.43
N LEU A 430 8.32 -25.43 16.72
CA LEU A 430 8.06 -24.56 15.57
C LEU A 430 7.31 -25.29 14.45
N TYR A 431 7.67 -26.55 14.15
CA TYR A 431 7.02 -27.34 13.13
C TYR A 431 5.56 -27.61 13.48
N GLU A 432 5.29 -28.01 14.73
CA GLU A 432 3.95 -28.21 15.25
C GLU A 432 3.10 -26.93 15.15
N ARG A 433 3.65 -25.78 15.57
CA ARG A 433 2.98 -24.47 15.43
C ARG A 433 2.67 -24.10 13.98
N LEU A 434 3.57 -24.41 13.03
CA LEU A 434 3.35 -24.10 11.60
C LEU A 434 2.33 -25.04 10.93
N MET A 435 2.25 -26.29 11.39
CA MET A 435 1.33 -27.29 10.86
C MET A 435 -0.08 -27.13 11.45
N HIS A 436 -0.19 -27.17 12.77
CA HIS A 436 -1.45 -27.27 13.50
C HIS A 436 -1.82 -26.00 14.28
N GLY A 437 -0.84 -25.14 14.60
CA GLY A 437 -1.08 -23.91 15.33
C GLY A 437 -1.80 -22.82 14.52
N LYS A 438 -2.13 -21.72 15.21
CA LYS A 438 -2.70 -20.53 14.58
C LYS A 438 -1.74 -20.02 13.49
N LYS A 439 -2.28 -19.77 12.30
CA LYS A 439 -1.47 -19.30 11.17
C LYS A 439 -0.84 -17.95 11.49
N ILE A 440 0.46 -17.84 11.19
CA ILE A 440 1.18 -16.57 11.19
C ILE A 440 0.74 -15.79 9.96
N ALA A 441 -0.28 -14.95 10.13
CA ALA A 441 -0.92 -14.19 9.07
C ALA A 441 -1.51 -12.92 9.65
N PHE A 442 -1.73 -11.93 8.78
CA PHE A 442 -2.68 -10.86 9.05
C PHE A 442 -4.11 -11.44 8.99
N THR A 443 -5.10 -10.71 9.50
CA THR A 443 -6.49 -11.15 9.57
C THR A 443 -7.46 -10.11 9.00
N PHE A 444 -8.59 -10.59 8.51
CA PHE A 444 -9.77 -9.77 8.21
C PHE A 444 -10.62 -9.59 9.48
N GLY A 445 -9.99 -9.26 10.61
CA GLY A 445 -10.65 -9.28 11.92
C GLY A 445 -11.36 -10.61 12.16
N TYR A 446 -12.69 -10.56 12.27
CA TYR A 446 -13.51 -11.74 12.55
C TYR A 446 -13.77 -12.66 11.34
N LEU A 447 -13.50 -12.22 10.10
CA LEU A 447 -13.75 -13.03 8.90
C LEU A 447 -12.69 -14.13 8.69
N GLY A 448 -11.54 -14.04 9.35
CA GLY A 448 -10.50 -15.07 9.32
C GLY A 448 -9.14 -14.58 8.83
N ASN A 449 -8.26 -15.52 8.49
CA ASN A 449 -6.86 -15.25 8.17
C ASN A 449 -6.66 -14.82 6.71
N LEU A 450 -5.87 -13.77 6.49
CA LEU A 450 -5.38 -13.34 5.17
C LEU A 450 -4.33 -14.31 4.66
N THR A 451 -4.82 -15.40 4.06
CA THR A 451 -4.03 -16.42 3.35
C THR A 451 -4.57 -16.57 1.93
N PHE A 452 -3.84 -17.22 1.02
CA PHE A 452 -4.38 -17.47 -0.33
C PHE A 452 -5.70 -18.24 -0.30
N ARG A 453 -5.86 -19.18 0.65
CA ARG A 453 -7.13 -19.87 0.88
C ARG A 453 -8.22 -18.91 1.35
N GLY A 454 -7.93 -18.06 2.35
CA GLY A 454 -8.89 -17.06 2.84
C GLY A 454 -9.29 -16.04 1.76
N LEU A 455 -8.37 -15.63 0.89
CA LEU A 455 -8.70 -14.78 -0.26
C LEU A 455 -9.56 -15.49 -1.29
N PHE A 456 -9.31 -16.77 -1.55
CA PHE A 456 -10.16 -17.58 -2.43
C PHE A 456 -11.56 -17.74 -1.85
N GLU A 457 -11.69 -18.00 -0.55
CA GLU A 457 -12.99 -18.06 0.15
C GLU A 457 -13.73 -16.71 0.10
N ALA A 458 -13.04 -15.60 0.33
CA ALA A 458 -13.61 -14.26 0.20
C ALA A 458 -14.06 -13.95 -1.24
N PHE A 459 -13.29 -14.37 -2.23
CA PHE A 459 -13.65 -14.26 -3.65
C PHE A 459 -14.89 -15.08 -3.99
N LEU A 460 -15.00 -16.32 -3.52
CA LEU A 460 -16.22 -17.12 -3.67
C LEU A 460 -17.43 -16.44 -3.01
N GLY A 461 -17.25 -15.89 -1.80
CA GLY A 461 -18.27 -15.11 -1.12
C GLY A 461 -18.73 -13.89 -1.94
N TYR A 462 -17.79 -13.19 -2.57
CA TYR A 462 -18.09 -12.09 -3.50
C TYR A 462 -18.94 -12.56 -4.69
N PHE A 463 -18.60 -13.70 -5.31
CA PHE A 463 -19.38 -14.26 -6.41
C PHE A 463 -20.80 -14.65 -6.00
N VAL A 464 -20.96 -15.30 -4.85
CA VAL A 464 -22.28 -15.67 -4.31
C VAL A 464 -23.11 -14.42 -4.03
N ALA A 465 -22.54 -13.41 -3.36
CA ALA A 465 -23.20 -12.14 -3.11
C ALA A 465 -23.63 -11.44 -4.40
N PHE A 466 -22.76 -11.45 -5.42
CA PHE A 466 -23.06 -10.91 -6.74
C PHE A 466 -24.28 -11.57 -7.38
N PHE A 467 -24.31 -12.90 -7.49
CA PHE A 467 -25.45 -13.59 -8.10
C PHE A 467 -26.75 -13.43 -7.31
N LEU A 468 -26.69 -13.41 -5.97
CA LEU A 468 -27.86 -13.18 -5.13
C LEU A 468 -28.44 -11.78 -5.36
N ILE A 469 -27.61 -10.73 -5.29
CA ILE A 469 -28.04 -9.34 -5.49
C ILE A 469 -28.54 -9.13 -6.92
N MET A 470 -27.81 -9.65 -7.91
CA MET A 470 -28.21 -9.60 -9.32
C MET A 470 -29.58 -10.26 -9.54
N GLY A 471 -29.83 -11.42 -8.91
CA GLY A 471 -31.13 -12.09 -8.97
C GLY A 471 -32.29 -11.24 -8.43
N PHE A 472 -32.06 -10.48 -7.34
CA PHE A 472 -33.05 -9.52 -6.84
C PHE A 472 -33.28 -8.36 -7.82
N TYR A 473 -32.22 -7.81 -8.42
CA TYR A 473 -32.34 -6.74 -9.40
C TYR A 473 -33.11 -7.17 -10.65
N MET A 474 -32.78 -8.34 -11.22
CA MET A 474 -33.45 -8.86 -12.40
C MET A 474 -34.94 -9.09 -12.15
N ARG A 475 -35.31 -9.59 -10.96
CA ARG A 475 -36.72 -9.80 -10.60
C ARG A 475 -37.50 -8.49 -10.53
N LYS A 476 -36.87 -7.42 -10.03
CA LYS A 476 -37.48 -6.09 -9.91
C LYS A 476 -37.69 -5.41 -11.27
N HIS A 477 -36.82 -5.66 -12.26
CA HIS A 477 -36.97 -5.12 -13.61
C HIS A 477 -37.90 -5.95 -14.51
N SER A 478 -38.21 -7.19 -14.13
CA SER A 478 -39.19 -8.04 -14.82
C SER A 478 -40.66 -7.80 -14.41
N THR A 479 -40.88 -6.98 -13.38
CA THR A 479 -42.19 -6.53 -12.89
C THR A 479 -42.37 -5.06 -13.20
#